data_AF-A0A842YEH4-F1
#
_entry.id   AF-A0A842YEH4-F1
#
_cell.length_a   1.000
_cell.length_b   1.000
_cell.length_c   1.000
_cell.angle_alpha   90.00
_cell.angle_beta   90.00
_cell.angle_gamma   90.00
#
_symmetry.space_group_name_H-M   'P 1'
#
loop_
_entity.id
_entity.type
_entity.pdbx_description
1 polymer ?
#
loop_
_entity_poly.entity_id
_entity_poly.type
_entity_poly.pdbx_seq_one_letter_code
_entity_poly.pdbx_strand_id
1 'polypeptide(L)'
;DMILAPIYVPITFVVKGFEGMAVGYFCSKTLKTTRLSKWDITGVLVGSVIMLVGYLLGEILLWGFEFALAELIAVNLAQVTAGAIVALLVGPTIRSYLRTINYRPSGDSSELPSEELPSK
;
A
#
# COMPACT_ATOMS: atom_id res chain seq x y z
N ASP A 1 -16.41 8.49 0.72
CA ASP A 1 -16.50 9.97 0.84
C ASP A 1 -17.15 10.66 -0.35
N MET A 2 -16.79 10.35 -1.60
CA MET A 2 -17.23 11.12 -2.78
C MET A 2 -18.74 11.24 -3.01
N ILE A 3 -19.55 10.31 -2.51
CA ILE A 3 -21.02 10.32 -2.64
C ILE A 3 -21.73 10.74 -1.34
N LEU A 4 -21.14 10.43 -0.18
CA LEU A 4 -21.78 10.58 1.13
C LEU A 4 -21.37 11.86 1.86
N ALA A 5 -20.20 12.42 1.56
CA ALA A 5 -19.68 13.58 2.29
C ALA A 5 -18.78 14.44 1.38
N PRO A 6 -19.38 15.20 0.42
CA PRO A 6 -18.65 15.98 -0.58
C PRO A 6 -17.68 17.02 0.03
N ILE A 7 -18.00 17.52 1.22
CA ILE A 7 -17.18 18.50 1.94
C ILE A 7 -15.79 17.97 2.30
N TYR A 8 -15.65 16.65 2.46
CA TYR A 8 -14.36 16.03 2.79
C TYR A 8 -13.50 15.73 1.55
N VAL A 9 -14.06 15.80 0.33
CA VAL A 9 -13.36 15.42 -0.89
C VAL A 9 -12.00 16.11 -1.07
N PRO A 10 -11.85 17.43 -0.84
CA PRO A 10 -10.55 18.09 -0.99
C PRO A 10 -9.52 17.58 0.02
N ILE A 11 -9.94 17.40 1.28
CA ILE A 11 -9.07 16.91 2.36
C ILE A 11 -8.67 15.46 2.08
N THR A 12 -9.65 14.58 1.79
CA THR A 12 -9.41 13.18 1.48
C THR A 12 -8.48 13.01 0.29
N PHE A 13 -8.63 13.83 -0.76
CA PHE A 13 -7.75 13.80 -1.94
C PHE A 13 -6.29 14.12 -1.56
N VAL A 14 -6.08 15.17 -0.78
CA VAL A 14 -4.74 15.58 -0.32
C VAL A 14 -4.13 14.51 0.57
N VAL A 15 -4.87 14.03 1.57
CA VAL A 15 -4.39 13.02 2.51
C VAL A 15 -4.05 11.72 1.79
N LYS A 16 -4.94 11.21 0.93
CA LYS A 16 -4.69 9.97 0.18
C LYS A 16 -3.56 10.10 -0.82
N GLY A 17 -3.39 11.28 -1.43
CA GLY A 17 -2.25 11.57 -2.30
C GLY A 17 -0.92 11.45 -1.55
N PHE A 18 -0.80 12.10 -0.40
CA PHE A 18 0.42 12.04 0.43
C PHE A 18 0.66 10.65 1.04
N GLU A 19 -0.39 10.00 1.53
CA GLU A 19 -0.34 8.65 2.09
C GLU A 19 0.19 7.66 1.04
N GLY A 20 -0.41 7.66 -0.16
CA GLY A 20 -0.01 6.79 -1.26
C GLY A 20 1.43 7.05 -1.74
N MET A 21 1.82 8.32 -1.82
CA MET A 21 3.19 8.70 -2.18
C MET A 21 4.21 8.19 -1.15
N ALA A 22 3.96 8.39 0.15
CA ALA A 22 4.87 7.98 1.21
C ALA A 22 4.99 6.45 1.28
N VAL A 23 3.86 5.74 1.33
CA VAL A 23 3.84 4.27 1.35
C VAL A 23 4.53 3.71 0.11
N GLY A 24 4.23 4.25 -1.08
CA GLY A 24 4.84 3.85 -2.33
C GLY A 24 6.37 4.05 -2.33
N TYR A 25 6.85 5.18 -1.83
CA TYR A 25 8.29 5.46 -1.72
C TYR A 25 9.00 4.44 -0.82
N PHE A 26 8.48 4.13 0.36
CA PHE A 26 9.12 3.17 1.26
C PHE A 26 9.02 1.73 0.74
N CYS A 27 7.86 1.31 0.24
CA CYS A 27 7.65 -0.04 -0.30
C CYS A 27 8.42 -0.29 -1.62
N SER A 28 8.78 0.75 -2.37
CA SER A 28 9.61 0.63 -3.57
C SER A 28 10.98 0.01 -3.29
N LYS A 29 11.52 0.24 -2.09
CA LYS A 29 12.81 -0.34 -1.65
C LYS A 29 12.75 -1.85 -1.41
N THR A 30 11.54 -2.41 -1.43
CA THR A 30 11.26 -3.79 -1.07
C THR A 30 10.80 -4.62 -2.27
N LEU A 31 10.71 -4.05 -3.48
CA LEU A 31 10.19 -4.73 -4.67
C LEU A 31 10.90 -6.06 -4.97
N LYS A 32 12.18 -6.19 -4.62
CA LYS A 32 12.99 -7.40 -4.85
C LYS A 32 12.71 -8.56 -3.87
N THR A 33 12.10 -8.31 -2.71
CA THR A 33 11.79 -9.38 -1.73
C THR A 33 10.31 -9.73 -1.72
N THR A 34 10.00 -11.03 -1.65
CA THR A 34 8.62 -11.54 -1.53
C THR A 34 8.13 -11.53 -0.08
N ARG A 35 9.03 -11.40 0.89
CA ARG A 35 8.70 -11.40 2.32
C ARG A 35 8.48 -9.99 2.82
N LEU A 36 7.69 -9.89 3.90
CA LEU A 36 7.54 -8.68 4.72
C LEU A 36 8.92 -8.12 5.09
N SER A 37 9.17 -6.88 4.71
CA SER A 37 10.38 -6.17 5.08
C SER A 37 10.09 -5.07 6.09
N LYS A 38 11.15 -4.65 6.79
CA LYS A 38 11.11 -3.47 7.67
C LYS A 38 10.59 -2.24 6.93
N TRP A 39 10.93 -2.09 5.65
CA TRP A 39 10.46 -0.99 4.80
C TRP A 39 8.96 -1.03 4.51
N ASP A 40 8.33 -2.21 4.43
CA ASP A 40 6.88 -2.30 4.26
C ASP A 40 6.19 -1.84 5.56
N ILE A 41 6.71 -2.24 6.73
CA ILE A 41 6.22 -1.80 8.04
C ILE A 41 6.42 -0.28 8.22
N THR A 42 7.59 0.25 7.86
CA THR A 42 7.87 1.69 7.89
C THR A 42 6.93 2.46 6.96
N GLY A 43 6.69 1.95 5.75
CA GLY A 43 5.74 2.55 4.82
C GLY A 43 4.34 2.63 5.41
N VAL A 44 3.83 1.53 5.96
CA VAL A 44 2.53 1.49 6.63
C VAL A 44 2.47 2.45 7.81
N LEU A 45 3.48 2.47 8.69
CA LEU A 45 3.51 3.38 9.83
C LEU A 45 3.48 4.85 9.40
N VAL A 46 4.30 5.23 8.42
CA VAL A 46 4.33 6.61 7.92
C VAL A 46 3.00 6.97 7.25
N GLY A 47 2.42 6.07 6.46
CA GLY A 47 1.09 6.24 5.86
C GLY A 47 0.01 6.45 6.92
N SER A 48 0.01 5.63 7.97
CA SER A 48 -0.90 5.75 9.11
C SER A 48 -0.78 7.11 9.80
N VAL A 49 0.44 7.61 10.02
CA VAL A 49 0.66 8.93 10.62
C VAL A 49 0.12 10.05 9.73
N ILE A 50 0.37 9.98 8.42
CA ILE A 50 -0.16 10.95 7.45
C ILE A 50 -1.68 10.96 7.46
N MET A 51 -2.31 9.78 7.52
CA MET A 51 -3.77 9.67 7.60
C MET A 51 -4.30 10.32 8.88
N LEU A 52 -3.79 9.92 10.05
CA LEU A 52 -4.28 10.42 11.35
C LEU A 52 -4.10 11.93 11.48
N VAL A 53 -2.93 12.46 11.11
CA VAL A 53 -2.66 13.90 11.17
C VAL A 53 -3.47 14.66 10.12
N GLY A 54 -3.57 14.14 8.91
CA GLY A 54 -4.30 14.76 7.81
C GLY A 54 -5.80 14.90 8.09
N TYR A 55 -6.43 13.82 8.56
CA TYR A 55 -7.84 13.85 8.95
C TYR A 55 -8.07 14.71 10.18
N LEU A 56 -7.23 14.60 11.22
CA LEU A 56 -7.35 15.46 12.42
C LEU A 56 -7.28 16.95 12.05
N LEU A 57 -6.30 17.38 11.24
CA LEU A 57 -6.20 18.78 10.82
C LEU A 57 -7.38 19.22 9.95
N GLY A 58 -7.83 18.36 9.04
CA GLY A 58 -8.98 18.63 8.19
C GLY A 58 -10.28 18.76 8.98
N GLU A 59 -10.51 17.88 9.95
CA GLU A 59 -11.68 17.89 10.82
C GLU A 59 -11.65 19.07 11.80
N ILE A 60 -10.49 19.43 12.35
CA ILE A 60 -10.34 20.63 13.19
C ILE A 60 -10.79 21.87 12.41
N LEU A 61 -10.39 21.99 11.14
CA LEU A 61 -10.72 23.14 10.30
C LEU A 61 -12.22 23.22 9.97
N LEU A 62 -12.90 22.08 9.82
CA LEU A 62 -14.30 22.01 9.42
C LEU A 62 -15.28 22.05 10.59
N TRP A 63 -14.99 21.30 11.67
CA TRP A 63 -15.94 21.00 12.75
C TRP A 63 -15.41 21.35 14.14
N GLY A 64 -14.14 21.74 14.26
CA GLY A 64 -13.51 22.10 15.51
C GLY A 64 -12.81 20.94 16.22
N PHE A 65 -12.06 21.27 17.27
CA PHE A 65 -11.15 20.34 17.94
C PHE A 65 -11.83 19.17 18.65
N GLU A 66 -12.95 19.43 19.34
CA GLU A 66 -13.66 18.39 20.09
C GLU A 66 -14.21 17.29 19.16
N PHE A 67 -14.81 17.69 18.03
CA PHE A 67 -15.31 16.77 17.02
C PHE A 67 -14.18 15.95 16.40
N ALA A 68 -13.10 16.61 15.97
CA ALA A 68 -11.96 15.97 15.36
C ALA A 68 -11.30 14.93 16.29
N LEU A 69 -11.25 15.20 17.60
CA LEU A 69 -10.69 14.26 18.56
C LEU A 69 -11.61 13.03 18.75
N ALA A 70 -12.92 13.23 18.78
CA ALA A 70 -13.89 12.13 18.87
C ALA A 70 -13.82 11.21 17.64
N GLU A 71 -13.80 11.79 16.44
CA GLU A 71 -13.71 11.04 15.18
C GLU A 71 -12.35 10.32 15.04
N LEU A 72 -11.25 10.98 15.47
CA LEU A 72 -9.92 10.38 15.51
C LEU A 72 -9.92 9.07 16.31
N ILE A 73 -10.49 9.09 17.51
CA ILE A 73 -10.47 7.95 18.43
C ILE A 73 -11.47 6.87 17.99
N ALA A 74 -12.66 7.26 17.53
CA ALA A 74 -13.74 6.32 17.21
C ALA A 74 -13.57 5.66 15.83
N VAL A 75 -13.20 6.42 14.80
CA VAL A 75 -13.26 5.99 13.41
C VAL A 75 -11.87 5.88 12.79
N ASN A 76 -11.07 6.95 12.86
CA ASN A 76 -9.80 7.01 12.12
C ASN A 76 -8.78 5.97 12.62
N LEU A 77 -8.70 5.73 13.93
CA LEU A 77 -7.86 4.67 14.50
C LEU A 77 -8.28 3.27 14.03
N ALA A 78 -9.59 2.99 14.01
CA ALA A 78 -10.11 1.71 13.54
C ALA A 78 -9.80 1.50 12.05
N GLN A 79 -9.98 2.54 11.24
CA GLN A 79 -9.70 2.53 9.81
C GLN A 79 -8.20 2.30 9.52
N VAL A 80 -7.31 3.01 10.21
CA VAL A 80 -5.86 2.82 10.10
C VAL A 80 -5.45 1.41 10.50
N THR A 81 -5.99 0.90 11.60
CA THR A 81 -5.66 -0.44 12.11
C THR A 81 -6.09 -1.53 11.13
N ALA A 82 -7.34 -1.46 10.66
CA ALA A 82 -7.86 -2.40 9.67
C ALA A 82 -7.06 -2.34 8.36
N GLY A 83 -6.78 -1.13 7.85
CA GLY A 83 -5.98 -0.93 6.65
C GLY A 83 -4.57 -1.46 6.77
N ALA A 84 -3.90 -1.23 7.91
CA ALA A 84 -2.56 -1.72 8.18
C ALA A 84 -2.50 -3.27 8.21
N ILE A 85 -3.47 -3.90 8.87
CA ILE A 85 -3.58 -5.37 8.90
C ILE A 85 -3.72 -5.92 7.47
N VAL A 86 -4.66 -5.36 6.69
CA VAL A 86 -4.88 -5.79 5.30
C VAL A 86 -3.63 -5.58 4.46
N ALA A 87 -2.97 -4.42 4.55
CA ALA A 87 -1.77 -4.11 3.79
C ALA A 87 -0.62 -5.08 4.08
N LEU A 88 -0.38 -5.41 5.35
CA LEU A 88 0.70 -6.30 5.76
C LEU A 88 0.44 -7.77 5.40
N LEU A 89 -0.83 -8.21 5.41
CA LEU A 89 -1.20 -9.59 5.03
C LEU A 89 -1.24 -9.77 3.50
N VAL A 90 -1.83 -8.81 2.79
CA VAL A 90 -2.12 -8.94 1.37
C VAL A 90 -0.95 -8.43 0.51
N GLY A 91 -0.19 -7.45 1.00
CA GLY A 91 0.93 -6.84 0.27
C GLY A 91 1.98 -7.85 -0.24
N PRO A 92 2.48 -8.77 0.60
CA PRO A 92 3.44 -9.80 0.16
C PRO A 92 2.87 -10.76 -0.90
N THR A 93 1.58 -11.10 -0.77
CA THR A 93 0.86 -11.97 -1.70
C THR A 93 0.71 -11.30 -3.06
N ILE A 94 0.27 -10.04 -3.08
CA ILE A 94 0.18 -9.24 -4.32
C ILE A 94 1.57 -9.13 -4.96
N ARG A 95 2.61 -8.82 -4.20
CA ARG A 95 3.97 -8.71 -4.74
C ARG A 95 4.46 -10.02 -5.35
N SER A 96 4.13 -11.16 -4.74
CA SER A 96 4.49 -12.47 -5.24
C SER A 96 3.77 -12.77 -6.57
N TYR A 97 2.47 -12.49 -6.64
CA TYR A 97 1.68 -12.64 -7.87
C TYR A 97 2.13 -11.70 -8.99
N LEU A 98 2.42 -10.43 -8.68
CA LEU A 98 2.93 -9.48 -9.66
C LEU A 98 4.28 -9.91 -10.25
N ARG A 99 5.08 -10.66 -9.49
CA ARG A 99 6.36 -11.16 -9.98
C ARG A 99 6.21 -12.35 -10.91
N THR A 100 5.21 -13.21 -10.72
CA THR A 100 4.95 -14.34 -11.62
C THR A 100 4.43 -13.87 -12.97
N ILE A 101 3.57 -12.85 -13.02
CA ILE A 101 3.10 -12.27 -14.30
C ILE A 101 4.19 -11.47 -15.02
N ASN A 102 5.12 -10.85 -14.28
CA ASN A 102 6.22 -10.07 -14.86
C ASN A 102 7.45 -10.95 -15.19
N TYR A 103 7.39 -12.25 -14.90
CA TYR A 103 8.38 -13.22 -15.35
C TYR A 103 8.15 -13.52 -16.84
N ARG A 104 8.75 -12.69 -17.70
CA ARG A 104 9.11 -13.14 -19.06
C ARG A 104 10.34 -14.03 -18.90
N PRO A 105 10.30 -15.32 -19.27
CA PRO A 105 11.54 -16.01 -19.55
C PRO A 105 12.14 -15.28 -20.75
N SER A 106 13.12 -14.41 -20.52
CA SER A 106 14.06 -14.02 -21.55
C SER A 106 14.70 -15.34 -21.98
N GLY A 107 14.28 -15.82 -23.16
CA GLY A 107 14.62 -17.14 -23.64
C GLY A 107 16.11 -17.39 -23.47
N ASP A 108 16.43 -18.36 -22.61
CA ASP A 108 17.69 -19.06 -22.70
C ASP A 108 17.40 -20.40 -23.36
N SER A 109 17.36 -20.34 -24.69
CA SER A 109 17.24 -21.49 -25.57
C SER A 109 18.58 -22.20 -25.78
N SER A 110 19.59 -22.00 -24.92
CA SER A 110 20.92 -22.62 -25.05
C SER A 110 21.11 -23.92 -24.27
N GLU A 111 20.07 -24.48 -23.65
CA GLU A 111 20.13 -25.79 -22.98
C GLU A 111 19.15 -26.81 -23.57
N LEU A 112 19.13 -26.96 -24.90
CA LEU A 112 18.67 -28.22 -25.49
C LEU A 112 19.90 -29.13 -25.67
N PRO A 113 20.02 -30.25 -24.93
CA PRO A 113 21.06 -31.23 -25.18
C PRO A 113 20.94 -31.73 -26.62
N SER A 114 21.95 -31.47 -27.44
CA SER A 114 22.00 -31.84 -28.86
C SER A 114 22.29 -33.33 -29.10
N GLU A 115 21.98 -34.19 -28.15
CA GLU A 115 22.23 -35.63 -28.25
C GLU A 115 21.00 -36.40 -27.76
N GLU A 116 20.12 -36.72 -28.70
CA GLU A 116 19.43 -38.02 -28.82
C GLU A 116 18.43 -37.91 -29.99
N LEU A 117 18.95 -37.91 -31.22
CA LEU A 117 18.17 -38.29 -32.39
C LEU A 117 18.27 -39.82 -32.54
N PRO A 118 17.21 -40.59 -32.23
CA PRO A 118 17.23 -42.02 -32.50
C PRO A 118 17.21 -42.25 -34.02
N SER A 119 18.26 -42.89 -34.54
CA SER A 119 18.26 -43.39 -35.91
C SER A 119 17.29 -44.57 -36.02
N LYS A 120 16.21 -44.40 -36.77
CA LYS A 120 15.52 -45.48 -37.49
C LYS A 120 15.00 -44.95 -38.81
#